data_AF-A0A3D1CYU5-F1
#
_entry.id   AF-A0A3D1CYU5-F1
#
_cell.length_a   1.000
_cell.length_b   1.000
_cell.length_c   1.000
_cell.angle_alpha   90.00
_cell.angle_beta   90.00
_cell.angle_gamma   90.00
#
_symmetry.space_group_name_H-M   'P 1'
#
loop_
_entity.id
_entity.type
_entity.pdbx_description
1 polymer ?
#
loop_
_entity_poly.entity_id
_entity_poly.type
_entity_poly.pdbx_seq_one_letter_code
_entity_poly.pdbx_strand_id
1 'polypeptide(L)'
;METFENVWEPIPHPYLQGKADYTGDAHLPDLTVEEHAEKWIRSSPPAFCNTGDADVLRQVLNDYDQETADFYRWKVVYSQEELSSLIRERSGIDYGEIIALEPLTRGTSGRIIRLRIIGTKRVMTIGKELEIRRTLSRSHLYSSAFVVDAGEENDEGIPQQFTLTGAGWGHGVGLCQIGAAMMAEKGYSYEEILLHYFPDTKIDKKY
;
A
#
# COMPACT_ATOMS: atom_id res chain seq x y z
N MET A 1 9.18 -4.13 -1.20
CA MET A 1 8.83 -4.68 0.12
C MET A 1 9.02 -3.61 1.17
N GLU A 2 8.22 -3.69 2.24
CA GLU A 2 8.27 -2.82 3.42
C GLU A 2 9.04 -3.52 4.55
N THR A 3 9.55 -2.74 5.51
CA THR A 3 10.20 -3.27 6.69
C THR A 3 9.23 -3.48 7.86
N PHE A 4 9.57 -4.40 8.77
CA PHE A 4 8.73 -4.72 9.92
C PHE A 4 8.47 -3.48 10.80
N GLU A 5 9.50 -2.67 10.99
CA GLU A 5 9.47 -1.53 11.90
C GLU A 5 8.59 -0.37 11.46
N ASN A 6 8.31 -0.28 10.15
CA ASN A 6 7.39 0.70 9.61
C ASN A 6 5.91 0.30 9.76
N VAL A 7 5.64 -0.99 9.99
CA VAL A 7 4.27 -1.53 10.05
C VAL A 7 3.83 -1.82 11.49
N TRP A 8 4.68 -2.42 12.31
CA TRP A 8 4.28 -2.96 13.62
C TRP A 8 4.99 -2.31 14.82
N GLU A 9 6.26 -2.65 15.03
CA GLU A 9 7.04 -2.24 16.21
C GLU A 9 8.44 -1.81 15.80
N PRO A 10 9.09 -0.86 16.48
CA PRO A 10 10.39 -0.29 16.09
C PRO A 10 11.57 -1.25 16.36
N ILE A 11 11.46 -2.48 15.87
CA ILE A 11 12.42 -3.57 16.02
C ILE A 11 12.85 -4.00 14.61
N PRO A 12 14.10 -3.76 14.21
CA PRO A 12 14.58 -4.17 12.91
C PRO A 12 14.77 -5.69 12.87
N HIS A 13 14.26 -6.32 11.82
CA HIS A 13 14.48 -7.73 11.54
C HIS A 13 15.35 -7.88 10.29
N PRO A 14 16.57 -8.44 10.38
CA PRO A 14 17.49 -8.54 9.24
C PRO A 14 16.92 -9.29 8.04
N TYR A 15 15.92 -10.15 8.21
CA TYR A 15 15.28 -10.91 7.14
C TYR A 15 14.00 -10.27 6.60
N LEU A 16 13.59 -9.10 7.10
CA LEU A 16 12.42 -8.33 6.63
C LEU A 16 12.87 -6.97 6.10
N GLN A 17 13.64 -7.02 5.01
CA GLN A 17 14.25 -5.83 4.40
C GLN A 17 13.41 -5.25 3.26
N GLY A 18 13.54 -3.94 3.05
CA GLY A 18 12.99 -3.27 1.87
C GLY A 18 13.77 -3.64 0.61
N LYS A 19 13.11 -4.33 -0.32
CA LYS A 19 13.68 -4.73 -1.63
C LYS A 19 12.63 -4.68 -2.74
N ALA A 20 13.05 -4.49 -3.98
CA ALA A 20 12.20 -4.62 -5.16
C ALA A 20 11.67 -6.04 -5.32
N ASP A 21 10.40 -6.16 -5.70
CA ASP A 21 9.80 -7.46 -6.04
C ASP A 21 10.09 -7.82 -7.50
N TYR A 22 11.37 -7.81 -7.88
CA TYR A 22 11.86 -8.05 -9.23
C TYR A 22 13.34 -8.49 -9.19
N THR A 23 13.76 -9.36 -10.11
CA THR A 23 15.14 -9.88 -10.19
C THR A 23 16.00 -9.22 -11.27
N GLY A 24 15.44 -8.35 -12.10
CA GLY A 24 16.23 -7.57 -13.07
C GLY A 24 16.83 -6.30 -12.46
N ASP A 25 17.61 -5.58 -13.26
CA ASP A 25 18.41 -4.41 -12.85
C ASP A 25 17.56 -3.13 -12.71
N ALA A 26 16.37 -3.26 -12.13
CA ALA A 26 15.48 -2.14 -11.86
C ALA A 26 15.86 -1.51 -10.54
N HIS A 27 16.61 -0.40 -10.59
CA HIS A 27 16.83 0.43 -9.43
C HIS A 27 15.51 1.03 -8.96
N LEU A 28 15.05 0.66 -7.76
CA LEU A 28 13.93 1.36 -7.14
C LEU A 28 14.38 2.75 -6.70
N PRO A 29 13.62 3.81 -7.02
CA PRO A 29 13.90 5.12 -6.45
C PRO A 29 13.68 5.07 -4.93
N ASP A 30 14.25 6.02 -4.20
CA ASP A 30 14.00 6.15 -2.77
C ASP A 30 12.53 6.58 -2.52
N LEU A 31 11.68 5.61 -2.18
CA LEU A 31 10.25 5.79 -1.96
C LEU A 31 9.93 6.42 -0.59
N THR A 32 10.93 6.71 0.24
CA THR A 32 10.73 7.52 1.46
C THR A 32 10.54 9.01 1.11
N VAL A 33 10.96 9.41 -0.10
CA VAL A 33 10.77 10.75 -0.66
C VAL A 33 9.42 10.83 -1.39
N GLU A 34 8.59 11.80 -1.00
CA GLU A 34 7.21 11.95 -1.51
C GLU A 34 7.14 12.03 -3.05
N GLU A 35 7.97 12.87 -3.67
CA GLU A 35 7.97 13.06 -5.14
C GLU A 35 8.32 11.76 -5.89
N HIS A 36 9.26 10.98 -5.36
CA HIS A 36 9.65 9.71 -5.94
C HIS A 36 8.55 8.66 -5.76
N ALA A 37 7.96 8.60 -4.56
CA ALA A 37 6.85 7.72 -4.27
C ALA A 37 5.65 8.03 -5.18
N GLU A 38 5.33 9.30 -5.39
CA GLU A 38 4.25 9.69 -6.29
C GLU A 38 4.47 9.22 -7.73
N LYS A 39 5.65 9.48 -8.30
CA LYS A 39 6.00 9.01 -9.66
C LYS A 39 5.94 7.49 -9.76
N TRP A 40 6.39 6.78 -8.72
CA TRP A 40 6.38 5.31 -8.69
C TRP A 40 4.95 4.74 -8.54
N ILE A 41 4.11 5.33 -7.70
CA ILE A 41 2.71 4.92 -7.48
C ILE A 41 1.89 5.15 -8.76
N ARG A 42 2.09 6.29 -9.44
CA ARG A 42 1.37 6.61 -10.68
C ARG A 42 1.90 5.89 -11.92
N SER A 43 3.06 5.26 -11.85
CA SER A 43 3.61 4.40 -12.92
C SER A 43 3.31 2.93 -12.66
N SER A 44 3.64 2.05 -13.62
CA SER A 44 3.46 0.60 -13.50
C SER A 44 4.77 -0.14 -13.81
N PRO A 45 5.75 -0.12 -12.88
CA PRO A 45 7.03 -0.78 -13.11
C PRO A 45 6.90 -2.32 -13.11
N PRO A 46 7.90 -3.03 -13.64
CA PRO A 46 7.94 -4.48 -13.54
C PRO A 46 7.99 -4.94 -12.07
N ALA A 47 7.17 -5.93 -11.73
CA ALA A 47 7.22 -6.66 -10.48
C ALA A 47 6.69 -8.08 -10.71
N PHE A 48 7.07 -9.07 -9.89
CA PHE A 48 6.49 -10.41 -10.00
C PHE A 48 4.99 -10.40 -9.77
N CYS A 49 4.50 -9.58 -8.84
CA CYS A 49 3.07 -9.38 -8.61
C CYS A 49 2.35 -8.51 -9.66
N ASN A 50 3.06 -7.89 -10.61
CA ASN A 50 2.42 -7.15 -11.71
C ASN A 50 2.03 -8.14 -12.82
N THR A 51 0.91 -8.83 -12.62
CA THR A 51 0.40 -9.86 -13.54
C THR A 51 -1.11 -9.70 -13.75
N GLY A 52 -1.56 -9.98 -14.98
CA GLY A 52 -2.98 -10.14 -15.33
C GLY A 52 -3.36 -11.59 -15.60
N ASP A 53 -2.50 -12.54 -15.25
CA ASP A 53 -2.74 -13.97 -15.49
C ASP A 53 -3.83 -14.52 -14.55
N ALA A 54 -5.04 -14.66 -15.09
CA ALA A 54 -6.20 -15.11 -14.33
C ALA A 54 -6.06 -16.53 -13.77
N ASP A 55 -5.32 -17.41 -14.44
CA ASP A 55 -5.18 -18.81 -14.00
C ASP A 55 -4.24 -18.92 -12.80
N VAL A 56 -3.18 -18.09 -12.76
CA VAL A 56 -2.32 -17.98 -11.58
C VAL A 56 -3.06 -17.29 -10.44
N LEU A 57 -3.81 -16.23 -10.72
CA LEU A 57 -4.57 -15.51 -9.69
C LEU A 57 -5.61 -16.40 -9.01
N ARG A 58 -6.31 -17.29 -9.74
CA ARG A 58 -7.26 -18.25 -9.16
C ARG A 58 -6.62 -19.26 -8.20
N GLN A 59 -5.34 -19.57 -8.37
CA GLN A 59 -4.64 -20.51 -7.50
C GLN A 59 -4.22 -19.88 -6.17
N VAL A 60 -4.06 -18.55 -6.14
CA VAL A 60 -3.55 -17.80 -4.98
C VAL A 60 -4.67 -17.06 -4.25
N LEU A 61 -5.63 -16.53 -5.00
CA LEU A 61 -6.73 -15.72 -4.50
C LEU A 61 -7.98 -16.58 -4.31
N ASN A 62 -8.58 -16.46 -3.13
CA ASN A 62 -9.89 -17.04 -2.86
C ASN A 62 -10.97 -16.34 -3.72
N ASP A 63 -12.14 -16.97 -3.88
CA ASP A 63 -13.22 -16.48 -4.76
C ASP A 63 -13.62 -15.01 -4.52
N TYR A 64 -13.55 -14.53 -3.27
CA TYR A 64 -13.83 -13.13 -2.90
C TYR A 64 -12.82 -12.12 -3.47
N ASP A 65 -11.57 -12.54 -3.62
CA ASP A 65 -10.45 -11.69 -4.01
C ASP A 65 -10.20 -11.69 -5.53
N GLN A 66 -10.75 -12.67 -6.25
CA GLN A 66 -10.65 -12.79 -7.72
C GLN A 66 -11.35 -11.66 -8.48
N GLU A 67 -12.30 -10.95 -7.85
CA GLU A 67 -12.95 -9.77 -8.43
C GLU A 67 -12.06 -8.52 -8.40
N THR A 68 -10.94 -8.54 -7.65
CA THR A 68 -10.04 -7.40 -7.50
C THR A 68 -8.83 -7.49 -8.42
N ALA A 69 -9.07 -7.42 -9.73
CA ALA A 69 -8.02 -7.49 -10.76
C ALA A 69 -6.98 -6.34 -10.69
N ASP A 70 -7.31 -5.22 -10.05
CA ASP A 70 -6.50 -4.00 -10.01
C ASP A 70 -5.66 -3.86 -8.73
N PHE A 71 -5.39 -4.95 -8.00
CA PHE A 71 -4.62 -4.91 -6.75
C PHE A 71 -3.21 -4.30 -6.90
N TYR A 72 -2.60 -4.42 -8.09
CA TYR A 72 -1.26 -3.87 -8.34
C TYR A 72 -1.29 -2.33 -8.45
N ARG A 73 -2.32 -1.79 -9.10
CA ARG A 73 -2.59 -0.35 -9.22
C ARG A 73 -4.09 -0.11 -9.12
N TRP A 74 -4.51 0.40 -7.97
CA TRP A 74 -5.91 0.60 -7.66
C TRP A 74 -6.24 2.09 -7.58
N LYS A 75 -7.50 2.42 -7.81
CA LYS A 75 -8.03 3.78 -7.68
C LYS A 75 -9.34 3.74 -6.90
N VAL A 76 -9.48 4.65 -5.95
CA VAL A 76 -10.73 4.87 -5.23
C VAL A 76 -11.06 6.35 -5.27
N VAL A 77 -12.32 6.69 -5.46
CA VAL A 77 -12.81 8.07 -5.51
C VAL A 77 -13.86 8.24 -4.43
N TYR A 78 -13.71 9.28 -3.62
CA TYR A 78 -14.67 9.66 -2.58
C TYR A 78 -15.25 11.02 -2.89
N SER A 79 -16.55 11.18 -2.69
CA SER A 79 -17.11 12.53 -2.52
C SER A 79 -16.69 13.10 -1.17
N GLN A 80 -16.77 14.42 -1.02
CA GLN A 80 -16.48 15.09 0.24
C GLN A 80 -17.33 14.58 1.41
N GLU A 81 -18.63 14.39 1.18
CA GLU A 81 -19.57 13.86 2.17
C GLU A 81 -19.23 12.42 2.55
N GLU A 82 -18.88 11.58 1.56
CA GLU A 82 -18.52 10.19 1.78
C GLU A 82 -17.23 10.09 2.62
N LEU A 83 -16.19 10.82 2.25
CA LEU A 83 -14.90 10.80 2.95
C LEU A 83 -15.03 11.32 4.38
N SER A 84 -15.71 12.46 4.57
CA SER A 84 -15.94 13.03 5.90
C SER A 84 -16.71 12.07 6.80
N SER A 85 -17.80 11.49 6.28
CA SER A 85 -18.62 10.52 7.02
C SER A 85 -17.84 9.25 7.35
N LEU A 86 -17.06 8.75 6.40
CA LEU A 86 -16.22 7.57 6.56
C LEU A 86 -15.17 7.77 7.65
N ILE A 87 -14.38 8.84 7.58
CA ILE A 87 -13.34 9.12 8.58
C ILE A 87 -13.98 9.27 9.96
N ARG A 88 -15.14 9.94 10.05
CA ARG A 88 -15.87 10.09 11.31
C ARG A 88 -16.34 8.75 11.88
N GLU A 89 -16.92 7.89 11.06
CA GLU A 89 -17.39 6.57 11.47
C GLU A 89 -16.23 5.70 11.97
N ARG A 90 -15.10 5.72 11.26
CA ARG A 90 -13.96 4.82 11.53
C ARG A 90 -13.05 5.31 12.65
N SER A 91 -12.88 6.62 12.80
CA SER A 91 -12.03 7.20 13.86
C SER A 91 -12.81 7.62 15.11
N GLY A 92 -14.14 7.77 15.02
CA GLY A 92 -14.97 8.35 16.09
C GLY A 92 -14.78 9.87 16.26
N ILE A 93 -14.08 10.53 15.34
CA ILE A 93 -13.72 11.95 15.43
C ILE A 93 -14.38 12.74 14.31
N ASP A 94 -15.06 13.83 14.67
CA ASP A 94 -15.63 14.76 13.69
C ASP A 94 -14.55 15.78 13.24
N TYR A 95 -14.09 15.63 12.01
CA TYR A 95 -13.15 16.55 11.35
C TYR A 95 -13.87 17.72 10.67
N GLY A 96 -15.20 17.68 10.55
CA GLY A 96 -15.94 18.51 9.61
C GLY A 96 -15.67 18.10 8.16
N GLU A 97 -15.66 19.08 7.28
CA GLU A 97 -15.28 18.90 5.89
C GLU A 97 -13.77 18.68 5.78
N ILE A 98 -13.35 17.73 4.94
CA ILE A 98 -11.93 17.41 4.74
C ILE A 98 -11.32 18.41 3.76
N ILE A 99 -10.27 19.08 4.21
CA ILE A 99 -9.52 20.05 3.41
C ILE A 99 -8.36 19.34 2.71
N ALA A 100 -7.62 18.49 3.44
CA ALA A 100 -6.47 17.79 2.87
C ALA A 100 -6.15 16.49 3.62
N LEU A 101 -5.54 15.56 2.88
CA LEU A 101 -4.90 14.36 3.39
C LEU A 101 -3.42 14.42 3.00
N GLU A 102 -2.54 14.76 3.95
CA GLU A 102 -1.11 14.99 3.69
C GLU A 102 -0.27 13.80 4.20
N PRO A 103 0.38 13.05 3.32
CA PRO A 103 1.43 12.10 3.72
C PRO A 103 2.58 12.85 4.40
N LEU A 104 2.90 12.49 5.64
CA LEU A 104 4.01 13.12 6.38
C LEU A 104 5.30 12.30 6.30
N THR A 105 5.17 10.97 6.36
CA THR A 105 6.32 10.05 6.32
C THR A 105 5.93 8.76 5.60
N ARG A 106 6.81 8.26 4.73
CA ARG A 106 6.67 7.00 4.00
C ARG A 106 7.76 6.00 4.39
N GLY A 107 7.43 4.72 4.31
CA GLY A 107 8.36 3.61 4.46
C GLY A 107 9.10 3.29 3.16
N THR A 108 9.95 2.27 3.21
CA THR A 108 10.81 1.90 2.07
C THR A 108 10.02 1.42 0.85
N SER A 109 8.76 1.04 1.06
CA SER A 109 7.85 0.61 -0.01
C SER A 109 6.93 1.71 -0.54
N GLY A 110 7.08 2.95 -0.08
CA GLY A 110 6.18 4.05 -0.40
C GLY A 110 4.87 4.04 0.38
N ARG A 111 4.68 3.08 1.30
CA ARG A 111 3.54 3.03 2.23
C ARG A 111 3.60 4.19 3.20
N ILE A 112 2.48 4.90 3.36
CA ILE A 112 2.38 5.99 4.33
C ILE A 112 2.41 5.39 5.74
N ILE A 113 3.32 5.90 6.57
CA ILE A 113 3.46 5.55 8.00
C ILE A 113 2.73 6.57 8.86
N ARG A 114 2.70 7.84 8.43
CA ARG A 114 1.98 8.93 9.12
C ARG A 114 1.24 9.77 8.10
N LEU A 115 -0.06 9.93 8.32
CA LEU A 115 -0.95 10.74 7.49
C LEU A 115 -1.56 11.85 8.36
N ARG A 116 -1.45 13.09 7.91
CA ARG A 116 -2.17 14.22 8.51
C ARG A 116 -3.51 14.39 7.81
N ILE A 117 -4.58 14.34 8.59
CA ILE A 117 -5.94 14.64 8.15
C ILE A 117 -6.24 16.07 8.60
N ILE A 118 -6.49 16.95 7.64
CA ILE A 118 -6.86 18.35 7.85
C ILE A 118 -8.33 18.49 7.51
N GLY A 119 -9.17 18.84 8.49
CA GLY A 119 -10.55 19.21 8.27
C GLY A 119 -10.90 20.54 8.89
N THR A 120 -12.08 21.08 8.56
CA THR A 120 -12.53 22.41 8.99
C THR A 120 -12.67 22.54 10.51
N LYS A 121 -12.88 21.44 11.24
CA LYS A 121 -13.01 21.44 12.71
C LYS A 121 -11.75 20.98 13.43
N ARG A 122 -10.95 20.11 12.83
CA ARG A 122 -9.81 19.45 13.49
C ARG A 122 -8.70 19.11 12.52
N VAL A 123 -7.48 19.10 13.05
CA VAL A 123 -6.30 18.56 12.38
C VAL A 123 -5.69 17.50 13.27
N MET A 124 -5.50 16.29 12.73
CA MET A 124 -4.85 15.20 13.46
C MET A 124 -3.92 14.41 12.57
N THR A 125 -2.92 13.78 13.17
CA THR A 125 -2.07 12.81 12.50
C THR A 125 -2.42 11.42 12.98
N ILE A 126 -2.81 10.56 12.05
CA ILE A 126 -2.89 9.12 12.26
C ILE A 126 -1.61 8.47 11.76
N GLY A 127 -1.26 7.32 12.31
CA GLY A 127 -0.08 6.59 11.88
C GLY A 127 -0.23 5.09 12.01
N LYS A 128 0.79 4.37 11.54
CA LYS A 128 0.78 2.94 11.22
C LYS A 128 -0.07 2.63 9.99
N GLU A 129 0.43 1.70 9.18
CA GLU A 129 -0.17 1.32 7.91
C GLU A 129 -1.63 0.86 8.05
N LEU A 130 -1.89 -0.01 9.04
CA LEU A 130 -3.20 -0.60 9.24
C LEU A 130 -4.26 0.44 9.65
N GLU A 131 -3.91 1.37 10.54
CA GLU A 131 -4.85 2.38 11.02
C GLU A 131 -5.21 3.38 9.92
N ILE A 132 -4.25 3.74 9.07
CA ILE A 132 -4.53 4.55 7.86
C ILE A 132 -5.54 3.85 6.95
N ARG A 133 -5.31 2.57 6.65
CA ARG A 133 -6.20 1.79 5.78
C ARG A 133 -7.60 1.60 6.37
N ARG A 134 -7.70 1.41 7.68
CA ARG A 134 -8.98 1.26 8.38
C ARG A 134 -9.75 2.56 8.49
N THR A 135 -9.05 3.70 8.57
CA THR A 135 -9.68 5.03 8.64
C THR A 135 -10.25 5.46 7.30
N LEU A 136 -9.60 5.08 6.20
CA LEU A 136 -9.96 5.47 4.84
C LEU A 136 -10.73 4.40 4.06
N SER A 137 -11.29 3.38 4.70
CA SER A 137 -12.16 2.40 4.03
C SER A 137 -13.13 1.73 5.01
N ARG A 138 -14.34 1.41 4.52
CA ARG A 138 -15.35 0.67 5.30
C ARG A 138 -14.95 -0.79 5.50
N SER A 139 -14.39 -1.40 4.47
CA SER A 139 -13.83 -2.76 4.52
C SER A 139 -12.34 -2.66 4.82
N HIS A 140 -11.51 -2.63 3.79
CA HIS A 140 -10.07 -2.53 3.88
C HIS A 140 -9.58 -1.77 2.64
N LEU A 141 -8.85 -0.68 2.85
CA LEU A 141 -8.08 -0.07 1.76
C LEU A 141 -6.98 -1.06 1.36
N TYR A 142 -6.68 -1.20 0.06
CA TYR A 142 -5.73 -2.21 -0.41
C TYR A 142 -4.36 -2.06 0.26
N SER A 143 -3.81 -0.86 0.31
CA SER A 143 -2.56 -0.55 1.02
C SER A 143 -2.56 0.89 1.51
N SER A 144 -1.56 1.29 2.30
CA SER A 144 -1.29 2.72 2.55
C SER A 144 -0.33 3.34 1.53
N ALA A 145 0.07 2.62 0.48
CA ALA A 145 0.91 3.16 -0.59
C ALA A 145 0.03 3.84 -1.63
N PHE A 146 -0.43 5.06 -1.33
CA PHE A 146 -1.25 5.85 -2.24
C PHE A 146 -0.80 7.31 -2.29
N VAL A 147 -1.28 8.00 -3.32
CA VAL A 147 -1.26 9.46 -3.47
C VAL A 147 -2.70 9.99 -3.49
N VAL A 148 -2.85 11.26 -3.14
CA VAL A 148 -4.15 11.92 -2.98
C VAL A 148 -4.24 13.05 -4.00
N ASP A 149 -5.27 13.02 -4.83
CA ASP A 149 -5.66 14.13 -5.70
C ASP A 149 -6.95 14.76 -5.15
N ALA A 150 -6.93 16.06 -4.89
CA ALA A 150 -8.12 16.84 -4.56
C ALA A 150 -8.80 17.30 -5.87
N GLY A 151 -10.13 17.19 -5.91
CA GLY A 151 -10.95 17.66 -7.03
C GLY A 151 -11.25 19.16 -6.96
N GLU A 152 -12.28 19.59 -7.69
CA GLU A 152 -12.73 20.99 -7.67
C GLU A 152 -13.11 21.44 -6.26
N GLU A 153 -12.77 22.68 -5.95
CA GLU A 153 -13.11 23.33 -4.69
C GLU A 153 -14.44 24.08 -4.84
N ASN A 154 -15.19 24.17 -3.74
CA ASN A 154 -16.35 25.06 -3.66
C ASN A 154 -15.92 26.53 -3.43
N ASP A 155 -16.88 27.45 -3.30
CA ASP A 155 -16.63 28.87 -3.05
C ASP A 155 -15.84 29.15 -1.75
N GLU A 156 -15.77 28.18 -0.83
CA GLU A 156 -15.05 28.26 0.43
C GLU A 156 -13.64 27.64 0.35
N GLY A 157 -13.20 27.19 -0.83
CA GLY A 157 -11.89 26.55 -1.03
C GLY A 157 -11.83 25.10 -0.51
N ILE A 158 -12.98 24.44 -0.36
CA ILE A 158 -13.07 23.07 0.16
C ILE A 158 -13.21 22.08 -1.01
N PRO A 159 -12.28 21.11 -1.16
CA PRO A 159 -12.38 20.09 -2.20
C PRO A 159 -13.66 19.26 -2.10
N GLN A 160 -14.33 19.05 -3.22
CA GLN A 160 -15.60 18.31 -3.28
C GLN A 160 -15.41 16.81 -3.60
N GLN A 161 -14.20 16.43 -4.00
CA GLN A 161 -13.84 15.05 -4.32
C GLN A 161 -12.39 14.77 -3.94
N PHE A 162 -12.11 13.55 -3.52
CA PHE A 162 -10.76 13.04 -3.31
C PHE A 162 -10.56 11.75 -4.09
N THR A 163 -9.50 11.69 -4.89
CA THR A 163 -9.07 10.47 -5.58
C THR A 163 -7.83 9.92 -4.90
N LEU A 164 -7.92 8.68 -4.43
CA LEU A 164 -6.77 7.90 -3.98
C LEU A 164 -6.29 7.02 -5.12
N THR A 165 -5.05 7.23 -5.56
CA THR A 165 -4.37 6.36 -6.52
C THR A 165 -3.31 5.59 -5.77
N GLY A 166 -3.38 4.26 -5.75
CA GLY A 166 -2.50 3.46 -4.90
C GLY A 166 -1.91 2.22 -5.56
N ALA A 167 -0.98 1.61 -4.84
CA ALA A 167 -0.11 0.56 -5.31
C ALA A 167 -0.06 -0.62 -4.34
N GLY A 168 -0.21 -1.82 -4.89
CA GLY A 168 -0.13 -3.08 -4.16
C GLY A 168 -1.24 -3.27 -3.12
N TRP A 169 -1.23 -4.46 -2.52
CA TRP A 169 -2.24 -4.90 -1.58
C TRP A 169 -1.60 -5.58 -0.36
N GLY A 170 -2.11 -5.27 0.82
CA GLY A 170 -1.57 -5.71 2.10
C GLY A 170 -0.41 -4.85 2.62
N HIS A 171 0.15 -5.28 3.75
CA HIS A 171 1.17 -4.53 4.50
C HIS A 171 2.55 -4.51 3.81
N GLY A 172 2.81 -5.44 2.88
CA GLY A 172 4.01 -5.43 2.03
C GLY A 172 5.31 -5.91 2.67
N VAL A 173 5.25 -6.51 3.85
CA VAL A 173 6.41 -7.05 4.58
C VAL A 173 6.52 -8.55 4.31
N GLY A 174 7.73 -9.06 4.04
CA GLY A 174 7.96 -10.48 3.78
C GLY A 174 7.42 -10.92 2.42
N LEU A 175 6.75 -12.08 2.39
CA LEU A 175 6.41 -12.77 1.14
C LEU A 175 5.15 -12.20 0.46
N CYS A 176 5.28 -11.79 -0.80
CA CYS A 176 4.14 -11.50 -1.66
C CYS A 176 3.58 -12.81 -2.24
N GLN A 177 2.34 -13.17 -1.90
CA GLN A 177 1.75 -14.44 -2.34
C GLN A 177 1.64 -14.54 -3.86
N ILE A 178 1.14 -13.48 -4.50
CA ILE A 178 1.01 -13.41 -5.97
C ILE A 178 2.39 -13.43 -6.63
N GLY A 179 3.33 -12.66 -6.10
CA GLY A 179 4.69 -12.63 -6.63
C GLY A 179 5.40 -13.98 -6.49
N ALA A 180 5.22 -14.69 -5.37
CA ALA A 180 5.76 -16.03 -5.15
C ALA A 180 5.17 -17.05 -6.13
N ALA A 181 3.86 -17.02 -6.39
CA ALA A 181 3.23 -17.88 -7.39
C ALA A 181 3.75 -17.57 -8.80
N MET A 182 3.88 -16.29 -9.16
CA MET A 182 4.44 -15.90 -10.46
C MET A 182 5.92 -16.28 -10.61
N MET A 183 6.69 -16.30 -9.52
CA MET A 183 8.03 -16.88 -9.53
C MET A 183 8.00 -18.40 -9.75
N ALA A 184 7.11 -19.13 -9.07
CA ALA A 184 6.97 -20.57 -9.27
C ALA A 184 6.60 -20.93 -10.73
N GLU A 185 5.66 -20.19 -11.32
CA GLU A 185 5.26 -20.33 -12.74
C GLU A 185 6.41 -20.03 -13.71
N LYS A 186 7.33 -19.15 -13.32
CA LYS A 186 8.55 -18.85 -14.07
C LYS A 186 9.68 -19.86 -13.82
N GLY A 187 9.42 -20.93 -13.06
CA GLY A 187 10.35 -22.03 -12.82
C GLY A 187 11.34 -21.80 -11.66
N TYR A 188 11.14 -20.77 -10.84
CA TYR A 188 11.95 -20.58 -9.64
C TYR A 188 11.60 -21.65 -8.59
N SER A 189 12.63 -22.19 -7.94
CA SER A 189 12.49 -23.11 -6.82
C SER A 189 11.92 -22.42 -5.57
N TYR A 190 11.36 -23.20 -4.65
CA TYR A 190 10.86 -22.64 -3.38
C TYR A 190 12.00 -22.00 -2.58
N GLU A 191 13.23 -22.52 -2.69
CA GLU A 191 14.40 -21.92 -2.06
C GLU A 191 14.69 -20.52 -2.63
N GLU A 192 14.68 -20.36 -3.95
CA GLU A 192 14.89 -19.06 -4.60
C GLU A 192 13.79 -18.06 -4.25
N ILE A 193 12.54 -18.52 -4.18
CA ILE A 193 11.40 -17.69 -3.76
C ILE A 193 11.58 -17.20 -2.33
N LEU A 194 11.87 -18.12 -1.39
CA LEU A 194 12.04 -17.76 0.02
C LEU A 194 13.24 -16.82 0.22
N LEU A 195 14.37 -17.09 -0.43
CA LEU A 195 15.56 -16.23 -0.34
C LEU A 195 15.37 -14.87 -1.02
N HIS A 196 14.44 -14.75 -1.98
CA HIS A 196 14.08 -13.46 -2.57
C HIS A 196 13.31 -12.56 -1.58
N TYR A 197 12.34 -13.13 -0.85
CA TYR A 197 11.49 -12.40 0.11
C TYR A 197 12.08 -12.29 1.52
N PHE A 198 12.95 -13.21 1.90
CA PHE A 198 13.61 -13.28 3.21
C PHE A 198 15.14 -13.33 3.01
N PRO A 199 15.77 -12.20 2.64
CA PRO A 199 17.21 -12.15 2.43
C PRO A 199 17.97 -12.52 3.70
N ASP A 200 19.20 -13.00 3.54
CA ASP A 200 20.10 -13.40 4.63
C ASP A 200 19.57 -14.53 5.53
N THR A 201 18.54 -15.25 5.09
CA THR A 201 18.03 -16.45 5.76
C THR A 201 18.66 -17.73 5.23
N LYS A 202 18.46 -18.84 5.95
CA LYS A 202 18.85 -20.19 5.53
C LYS A 202 17.68 -21.13 5.72
N ILE A 203 17.53 -22.05 4.78
CA ILE A 203 16.54 -23.13 4.86
C ILE A 203 17.23 -24.30 5.54
N ASP A 204 16.61 -24.81 6.61
CA ASP A 204 17.15 -25.90 7.41
C ASP A 204 16.07 -26.99 7.57
N LYS A 205 16.44 -28.24 7.24
CA LYS A 205 15.56 -29.39 7.39
C LYS A 205 15.65 -29.90 8.82
N LYS A 206 14.58 -29.69 9.60
CA LYS A 206 14.55 -30.09 11.01
C LYS A 206 14.34 -31.59 11.24
N TYR A 207 13.76 -32.31 10.28
CA TYR A 207 13.51 -33.75 10.31
C TYR A 207 13.38 -34.30 8.90
#